data_AF-A0A0E9LYY4-F1
#
_entry.id   AF-A0A0E9LYY4-F1
#
_cell.length_a   1.000
_cell.length_b   1.000
_cell.length_c   1.000
_cell.angle_alpha   90.00
_cell.angle_beta   90.00
_cell.angle_gamma   90.00
#
_symmetry.space_group_name_H-M   'P 1'
#
loop_
_entity.id
_entity.type
_entity.pdbx_description
1 polymer ?
#
loop_
_entity_poly.entity_id
_entity_poly.type
_entity_poly.pdbx_seq_one_letter_code
_entity_poly.pdbx_strand_id
1 'polypeptide(L)'
;MAKQKHGRTYTQRIFEIHRSQRLHWVKYHIDEKTNKKIEIFSTEERINGKKKYRTYIYNLTQKYVVVLEPQRSKTDYYLLSAYYLNKHYGEKKMKKKMKSKLKDIL
;
A
#
# COMPACT_ATOMS: atom_id res chain seq x y z
N MET A 1 25.03 -6.12 -0.73
CA MET A 1 24.74 -7.56 -0.62
C MET A 1 25.90 -8.18 0.13
N ALA A 2 25.66 -8.80 1.29
CA ALA A 2 26.72 -9.47 2.03
C ALA A 2 27.01 -10.83 1.38
N LYS A 3 28.27 -11.07 0.97
CA LYS A 3 28.72 -12.38 0.48
C LYS A 3 29.26 -13.18 1.66
N GLN A 4 28.90 -14.46 1.74
CA GLN A 4 29.57 -15.43 2.63
C GLN A 4 29.98 -16.71 1.86
N LYS A 5 30.86 -17.49 2.51
CA LYS A 5 31.79 -18.53 1.99
C LYS A 5 31.24 -19.61 1.03
N HIS A 6 29.93 -19.73 0.81
CA HIS A 6 29.34 -20.79 -0.04
C HIS A 6 28.62 -20.29 -1.31
N GLY A 7 28.86 -19.04 -1.74
CA GLY A 7 28.42 -18.56 -3.06
C GLY A 7 26.90 -18.37 -3.24
N ARG A 8 26.07 -18.74 -2.26
CA ARG A 8 24.63 -18.51 -2.28
C ARG A 8 24.29 -17.12 -1.74
N THR A 9 23.68 -16.30 -2.59
CA THR A 9 23.14 -14.98 -2.24
C THR A 9 21.70 -15.10 -1.77
N TYR A 10 21.49 -15.12 -0.45
CA TYR A 10 20.15 -14.96 0.10
C TYR A 10 19.84 -13.47 0.26
N THR A 11 18.63 -13.04 -0.11
CA THR A 11 18.08 -11.76 0.34
C THR A 11 17.88 -11.84 1.85
N GLN A 12 18.86 -11.35 2.60
CA GLN A 12 18.76 -11.23 4.05
C GLN A 12 17.44 -10.53 4.39
N ARG A 13 16.65 -11.07 5.33
CA ARG A 13 15.48 -10.37 5.87
C ARG A 13 16.00 -9.14 6.64
N ILE A 14 16.17 -8.03 5.93
CA ILE A 14 16.58 -6.76 6.54
C ILE A 14 15.37 -6.23 7.29
N PHE A 15 15.53 -6.06 8.60
CA PHE A 15 14.53 -5.39 9.43
C PHE A 15 14.31 -3.96 8.91
N GLU A 16 13.07 -3.63 8.52
CA GLU A 16 12.67 -2.28 8.12
C GLU A 16 11.71 -1.72 9.19
N ILE A 17 12.26 -0.92 10.11
CA ILE A 17 11.54 -0.40 11.29
C ILE A 17 10.25 0.32 10.89
N HIS A 18 10.26 1.10 9.82
CA HIS A 18 9.11 1.87 9.35
C HIS A 18 8.00 1.01 8.73
N ARG A 19 8.32 -0.16 8.17
CA ARG A 19 7.29 -1.14 7.77
C ARG A 19 6.74 -1.90 8.96
N SER A 20 7.49 -1.95 10.05
CA SER A 20 7.09 -2.61 11.31
C SER A 20 6.26 -1.68 12.19
N GLN A 21 6.35 -0.36 11.98
CA GLN A 21 5.46 0.63 12.57
C GLN A 21 4.05 0.44 12.00
N ARG A 22 3.17 -0.15 12.83
CA ARG A 22 1.76 -0.30 12.49
C ARG A 22 1.09 1.06 12.59
N LEU A 23 0.25 1.39 11.60
CA LEU A 23 -0.71 2.46 11.76
C LEU A 23 -1.67 2.10 12.90
N HIS A 24 -1.69 2.95 13.91
CA HIS A 24 -2.69 2.86 14.95
C HIS A 24 -4.07 3.15 14.34
N TRP A 25 -5.07 2.37 14.73
CA TRP A 25 -6.47 2.53 14.29
C TRP A 25 -6.70 2.62 12.78
N VAL A 26 -6.19 1.65 12.01
CA VAL A 26 -6.53 1.52 10.58
C VAL A 26 -8.04 1.58 10.32
N LYS A 27 -8.86 1.03 11.22
CA LYS A 27 -10.32 1.11 11.12
C LYS A 27 -10.84 2.55 11.10
N TYR A 28 -10.29 3.43 11.93
CA TYR A 28 -10.67 4.85 11.95
C TYR A 28 -10.39 5.54 10.61
N HIS A 29 -9.33 5.11 9.90
CA HIS A 29 -9.00 5.60 8.57
C HIS A 29 -9.85 4.97 7.46
N ILE A 30 -10.27 3.71 7.62
CA ILE A 30 -11.21 3.04 6.71
C ILE A 30 -12.61 3.64 6.84
N ASP A 31 -13.06 3.94 8.06
CA ASP A 31 -14.36 4.53 8.34
C ASP A 31 -14.44 6.03 7.94
N GLU A 32 -13.38 6.58 7.30
CA GLU A 32 -13.28 7.97 6.84
C GLU A 32 -13.51 9.05 7.92
N LYS A 33 -13.42 8.69 9.21
CA LYS A 33 -13.75 9.59 10.34
C LYS A 33 -12.75 10.72 10.58
N THR A 34 -11.77 10.91 9.70
CA THR A 34 -10.71 11.91 9.87
C THR A 34 -10.95 13.13 8.99
N ASN A 35 -10.82 14.33 9.57
CA ASN A 35 -10.87 15.61 8.83
C ASN A 35 -9.62 15.87 7.95
N LYS A 36 -8.85 14.85 7.61
CA LYS A 36 -7.57 14.99 6.89
C LYS A 36 -7.79 14.75 5.41
N LYS A 37 -6.95 15.35 4.56
CA LYS A 37 -6.97 15.12 3.11
C LYS A 37 -6.57 13.66 2.80
N ILE A 38 -7.58 12.83 2.56
CA ILE A 38 -7.43 11.45 2.10
C ILE A 38 -7.84 11.39 0.64
N GLU A 39 -7.06 10.66 -0.15
CA GLU A 39 -7.41 10.25 -1.50
C GLU A 39 -7.68 8.75 -1.51
N ILE A 40 -8.87 8.36 -1.98
CA ILE A 40 -9.27 6.96 -2.12
C ILE A 40 -9.37 6.63 -3.60
N PHE A 41 -8.67 5.59 -4.04
CA PHE A 41 -8.68 5.20 -5.44
C PHE A 41 -8.38 3.73 -5.65
N SER A 42 -8.96 3.16 -6.71
CA SER A 42 -8.70 1.79 -7.14
C SER A 42 -7.77 1.76 -8.35
N THR A 43 -6.90 0.75 -8.44
CA THR A 43 -6.03 0.52 -9.60
C THR A 43 -5.99 -0.94 -10.01
N GLU A 44 -5.86 -1.18 -11.32
CA GLU A 44 -5.46 -2.48 -11.85
C GLU A 44 -3.93 -2.60 -11.88
N GLU A 45 -3.40 -3.66 -11.27
CA GLU A 45 -1.98 -3.96 -11.26
C GLU A 45 -1.71 -5.35 -11.81
N ARG A 46 -0.61 -5.50 -12.54
CA ARG A 46 -0.11 -6.82 -12.93
C ARG A 46 0.90 -7.31 -11.89
N ILE A 47 0.54 -8.36 -11.16
CA ILE A 47 1.40 -9.02 -10.17
C ILE A 47 1.55 -10.48 -10.58
N ASN A 48 2.79 -10.93 -10.77
CA ASN A 48 3.12 -12.30 -11.21
C ASN A 48 2.32 -12.72 -12.46
N GLY A 49 2.24 -11.82 -13.45
CA GLY A 49 1.52 -12.04 -14.71
C GLY A 49 -0.01 -11.92 -14.63
N LYS A 50 -0.60 -11.89 -13.43
CA LYS A 50 -2.05 -11.83 -13.21
C LYS A 50 -2.51 -10.41 -12.92
N LYS A 51 -3.71 -10.07 -13.41
CA LYS A 51 -4.39 -8.82 -13.06
C LYS A 51 -4.89 -8.90 -11.62
N LYS A 52 -4.59 -7.88 -10.83
CA LYS A 52 -4.98 -7.74 -9.43
C LYS A 52 -5.48 -6.33 -9.20
N TYR A 53 -6.63 -6.23 -8.55
CA TYR A 53 -7.19 -4.95 -8.17
C TYR A 53 -6.75 -4.59 -6.76
N ARG A 54 -6.42 -3.31 -6.56
CA ARG A 54 -6.02 -2.75 -5.28
C ARG A 54 -6.75 -1.45 -5.05
N THR A 55 -7.29 -1.29 -3.86
CA THR A 55 -7.85 -0.02 -3.40
C THR A 55 -6.90 0.59 -2.40
N TYR A 56 -6.59 1.86 -2.60
CA TYR A 56 -5.65 2.62 -1.80
C TYR A 56 -6.37 3.72 -1.07
N ILE A 57 -6.14 3.81 0.24
CA ILE A 57 -6.51 4.96 1.06
C ILE A 57 -5.22 5.69 1.38
N TYR A 58 -5.00 6.83 0.74
CA TYR A 58 -3.75 7.58 0.83
C TYR A 58 -3.96 8.89 1.61
N ASN A 59 -3.33 9.00 2.77
CA ASN A 59 -3.36 10.24 3.54
C ASN A 59 -2.20 11.15 3.12
N LEU A 60 -2.54 12.29 2.52
CA LEU A 60 -1.59 13.26 1.99
C LEU A 60 -0.85 14.01 3.10
N THR A 61 -1.50 14.27 4.24
CA THR A 61 -0.95 15.06 5.35
C THR A 61 0.05 14.24 6.16
N GLN A 62 -0.33 13.03 6.56
CA GLN A 62 0.50 12.16 7.40
C GLN A 62 1.36 11.19 6.59
N LYS A 63 1.25 11.23 5.26
CA LYS A 63 2.06 10.44 4.32
C LYS A 63 2.04 8.96 4.66
N TYR A 64 0.86 8.36 4.72
CA TYR A 64 0.72 6.92 4.86
C TYR A 64 -0.31 6.37 3.90
N VAL A 65 -0.24 5.06 3.67
CA VAL A 65 -1.16 4.37 2.78
C VAL A 65 -1.72 3.12 3.45
N VAL A 66 -3.02 2.90 3.26
CA VAL A 66 -3.70 1.62 3.53
C VAL A 66 -3.98 0.96 2.19
N VAL A 67 -3.63 -0.31 2.07
CA VAL A 67 -3.77 -1.10 0.85
C VAL A 67 -4.78 -2.21 1.09
N LEU A 68 -5.83 -2.20 0.28
CA LEU A 68 -6.95 -3.13 0.31
C LEU A 68 -7.00 -3.94 -0.99
N GLU A 69 -7.47 -5.19 -0.91
CA GLU A 69 -7.87 -6.00 -2.06
C GLU A 69 -9.39 -6.14 -2.04
N PRO A 70 -10.13 -5.69 -3.06
CA PRO A 70 -11.56 -5.95 -3.15
C PRO A 70 -11.78 -7.46 -3.29
N GLN A 71 -12.79 -7.96 -2.58
CA GLN A 71 -13.28 -9.32 -2.78
C GLN A 71 -13.86 -9.46 -4.20
N ARG A 72 -13.88 -10.69 -4.73
CA ARG A 72 -14.46 -10.96 -6.06
C ARG A 72 -15.91 -10.49 -6.21
N SER A 73 -16.68 -10.51 -5.12
CA SER A 73 -18.06 -10.03 -5.05
C SER A 73 -18.17 -8.50 -5.02
N LYS A 74 -17.07 -7.77 -4.80
CA LYS A 74 -17.03 -6.31 -4.61
C LYS A 74 -17.85 -5.78 -3.43
N THR A 75 -18.22 -6.66 -2.51
CA THR A 75 -18.97 -6.30 -1.29
C THR A 75 -18.05 -5.92 -0.15
N ASP A 76 -16.85 -6.48 -0.11
CA ASP A 76 -15.93 -6.38 1.02
C ASP A 76 -14.48 -6.19 0.55
N TYR A 77 -13.62 -5.81 1.50
CA TYR A 77 -12.20 -5.64 1.28
C TYR A 77 -11.37 -6.49 2.24
N TYR A 78 -10.28 -7.04 1.71
CA TYR A 78 -9.21 -7.62 2.51
C TYR A 78 -8.12 -6.57 2.74
N LEU A 79 -7.82 -6.28 4.01
CA LEU A 79 -6.66 -5.47 4.37
C LEU A 79 -5.37 -6.24 4.10
N LEU A 80 -4.54 -5.71 3.21
CA LEU A 80 -3.23 -6.31 2.93
C LEU A 80 -2.14 -5.72 3.79
N SER A 81 -2.10 -4.39 3.86
CA SER A 81 -1.02 -3.67 4.53
C SER A 81 -1.41 -2.23 4.80
N ALA A 82 -0.80 -1.65 5.82
CA ALA A 82 -0.89 -0.24 6.12
C ALA A 82 0.49 0.23 6.61
N TYR A 83 1.06 1.26 5.99
CA TYR A 83 2.40 1.72 6.31
C TYR A 83 2.61 3.20 5.97
N TYR A 84 3.57 3.84 6.65
CA TYR A 84 4.02 5.19 6.35
C TYR A 84 4.91 5.24 5.11
N LEU A 85 4.73 6.26 4.28
CA LEU A 85 5.59 6.62 3.15
C LEU A 85 6.78 7.43 3.68
N ASN A 86 7.75 6.73 4.27
CA ASN A 86 8.94 7.33 4.86
C ASN A 86 10.02 7.77 3.85
N LYS A 87 9.92 7.33 2.59
CA LYS A 87 10.93 7.62 1.55
C LYS A 87 10.33 8.44 0.42
N HIS A 88 11.10 9.38 -0.12
CA HIS A 88 10.66 10.29 -1.20
C HIS A 88 10.07 9.57 -2.43
N TYR A 89 10.53 8.36 -2.74
CA TYR A 89 9.98 7.57 -3.84
C TYR A 89 8.56 7.06 -3.58
N GLY A 90 8.15 6.93 -2.31
CA GLY A 90 6.84 6.42 -1.92
C GLY A 90 5.72 7.33 -2.41
N GLU A 91 5.84 8.63 -2.16
CA GLU A 91 4.90 9.64 -2.64
C GLU A 91 4.84 9.68 -4.17
N LYS A 92 6.00 9.65 -4.84
CA LYS A 92 6.07 9.62 -6.32
C LYS A 92 5.34 8.40 -6.87
N LYS A 93 5.48 7.23 -6.22
CA LYS A 93 4.79 6.00 -6.61
C LYS A 93 3.28 6.11 -6.41
N MET A 94 2.81 6.69 -5.30
CA MET A 94 1.37 6.89 -5.07
C MET A 94 0.77 7.86 -6.08
N LYS A 95 1.44 9.00 -6.33
CA LYS A 95 1.03 9.97 -7.37
C LYS A 95 0.92 9.32 -8.75
N LYS A 96 1.86 8.43 -9.11
CA LYS A 96 1.79 7.68 -10.37
C LYS A 96 0.58 6.75 -10.43
N LYS A 97 0.31 5.99 -9.36
CA LYS A 97 -0.85 5.09 -9.28
C LYS A 97 -2.18 5.85 -9.35
N MET A 98 -2.23 7.02 -8.72
CA MET A 98 -3.42 7.88 -8.73
C MET A 98 -3.73 8.44 -10.13
N LYS A 99 -2.72 8.65 -10.99
CA LYS A 99 -2.92 9.01 -12.39
C LYS A 99 -3.52 7.87 -13.22
N SER A 100 -3.23 6.64 -12.87
CA SER A 100 -3.77 5.43 -13.52
C SER A 100 -4.94 4.83 -12.73
N LYS A 101 -5.70 5.67 -12.00
CA LYS A 101 -6.85 5.21 -11.22
C LYS A 101 -7.99 4.77 -12.14
N LEU A 102 -8.75 3.80 -11.67
CA LEU A 102 -10.01 3.42 -12.28
C LEU A 102 -11.05 4.54 -12.05
N LYS A 103 -12.08 4.57 -12.90
CA LYS A 103 -13.16 5.56 -12.81
C LYS A 103 -13.94 5.40 -11.51
N ASP A 104 -14.20 4.15 -11.13
CA ASP A 104 -14.95 3.79 -9.95
C ASP A 104 -14.05 3.12 -8.91
N ILE A 105 -14.45 3.23 -7.65
CA ILE A 105 -13.87 2.45 -6.56
C ILE A 105 -14.48 1.04 -6.63
N LEU A 106 -13.62 0.02 -6.58
CA LEU A 106 -13.98 -1.38 -6.84
C LEU A 106 -14.44 -2.14 -5.61
#